data_AF-A0AAE2CLG0-F1
#
_entry.id   AF-A0AAE2CLG0-F1
#
_cell.length_a   1.000
_cell.length_b   1.000
_cell.length_c   1.000
_cell.angle_alpha   90.00
_cell.angle_beta   90.00
_cell.angle_gamma   90.00
#
_symmetry.space_group_name_H-M   'P 1'
#
loop_
_entity.id
_entity.type
_entity.pdbx_description
1 polymer ?
#
loop_
_entity_poly.entity_id
_entity_poly.type
_entity_poly.pdbx_seq_one_letter_code
_entity_poly.pdbx_strand_id
1 'polypeptide(L)'
;MELNSITDAFDRATKKQSSAKSQQIGQEIEQALSRIEYGGSTYPTNHKLILSELRAKLKEIAPHSQLEGAQKELDVALSKYPKLLEKNFTRDISKAYRNVDFDIHTINQIIASHFYRCCQFDVAIKSRNLEFALSWASNNHKQLKQNGSDIELKLHGLQFVEILQERGRDKALKYARTLLTPFASNHMAEIQKLMAPDSPLSVTIAAGVQGLPTLLKLMNVMTGKKQEWQPMEQLPLPMDLDREFQFHSIFVCPVSWDQASEENPPIWLSCGHVLNKQSITKLSKNNSTRPFKCPYCPSEFEAGQCRHLYF
;
A
#
# COMPACT_ATOMS: atom_id res chain seq x y z
N MET A 1 12.98 -32.67 7.54
CA MET A 1 13.59 -33.84 6.88
C MET A 1 12.85 -34.21 5.58
N GLU A 2 11.51 -34.17 5.52
CA GLU A 2 10.76 -34.58 4.30
C GLU A 2 10.72 -33.53 3.17
N LEU A 3 10.75 -32.22 3.46
CA LEU A 3 10.80 -31.14 2.45
C LEU A 3 12.10 -31.12 1.64
N ASN A 4 13.22 -31.49 2.27
CA ASN A 4 14.53 -31.56 1.61
C ASN A 4 14.48 -32.53 0.42
N SER A 5 13.66 -33.59 0.46
CA SER A 5 13.54 -34.52 -0.66
C SER A 5 12.96 -33.90 -1.93
N ILE A 6 12.11 -32.88 -1.79
CA ILE A 6 11.50 -32.13 -2.90
C ILE A 6 12.48 -31.10 -3.41
N THR A 7 13.16 -30.38 -2.52
CA THR A 7 14.24 -29.45 -2.89
C THR A 7 15.36 -30.18 -3.60
N ASP A 8 15.80 -31.33 -3.10
CA ASP A 8 16.83 -32.14 -3.73
C ASP A 8 16.36 -32.73 -5.07
N ALA A 9 15.06 -33.07 -5.20
CA ALA A 9 14.50 -33.52 -6.49
C ALA A 9 14.43 -32.38 -7.51
N PHE A 10 14.05 -31.18 -7.06
CA PHE A 10 14.04 -29.98 -7.87
C PHE A 10 15.46 -29.57 -8.28
N ASP A 11 16.43 -29.59 -7.36
CA ASP A 11 17.84 -29.29 -7.61
C ASP A 11 18.49 -30.33 -8.53
N ARG A 12 18.11 -31.61 -8.40
CA ARG A 12 18.51 -32.63 -9.37
C ARG A 12 17.87 -32.40 -10.74
N ALA A 13 16.60 -32.00 -10.80
CA ALA A 13 15.93 -31.69 -12.05
C ALA A 13 16.54 -30.46 -12.73
N THR A 14 16.81 -29.38 -12.00
CA THR A 14 17.44 -28.16 -12.53
C THR A 14 18.91 -28.39 -12.91
N LYS A 15 19.67 -29.18 -12.14
CA LYS A 15 21.05 -29.54 -12.48
C LYS A 15 21.13 -30.50 -13.68
N LYS A 16 20.16 -31.39 -13.85
CA LYS A 16 20.02 -32.25 -15.06
C LYS A 16 19.50 -31.45 -16.26
N GLN A 17 18.65 -30.45 -16.02
CA GLN A 17 18.15 -29.49 -17.01
C GLN A 17 19.21 -28.41 -17.25
N SER A 18 20.30 -28.78 -17.90
CA SER A 18 21.25 -27.80 -18.42
C SER A 18 20.48 -26.88 -19.38
N SER A 19 20.30 -25.62 -18.97
CA SER A 19 19.70 -24.57 -19.80
C SER A 19 20.37 -24.48 -21.17
N ALA A 20 21.67 -24.81 -21.24
CA ALA A 20 22.45 -24.87 -22.45
C ALA A 20 21.90 -25.88 -23.48
N LYS A 21 21.40 -27.05 -23.06
CA LYS A 21 20.82 -28.04 -24.00
C LYS A 21 19.50 -27.58 -24.58
N SER A 22 18.61 -26.99 -23.78
CA SER A 22 17.34 -26.43 -24.27
C SER A 22 17.57 -25.25 -25.21
N GLN A 23 18.57 -24.41 -24.92
CA GLN A 23 18.96 -23.29 -25.77
C GLN A 23 19.59 -23.76 -27.09
N GLN A 24 20.38 -24.84 -27.06
CA GLN A 24 20.97 -25.47 -28.24
C GLN A 24 19.92 -26.15 -29.14
N ILE A 25 18.89 -26.77 -28.55
CA ILE A 25 17.74 -27.30 -29.32
C ILE A 25 17.00 -26.17 -30.05
N GLY A 26 16.75 -25.04 -29.37
CA GLY A 26 16.13 -23.86 -29.99
C GLY A 26 16.94 -23.34 -31.16
N GLN A 27 18.27 -23.21 -31.00
CA GLN A 27 19.17 -22.75 -32.05
C GLN A 27 19.21 -23.67 -33.28
N GLU A 28 19.20 -24.99 -33.10
CA GLU A 28 19.19 -25.94 -34.22
C GLU A 28 17.86 -25.92 -34.99
N ILE A 29 16.74 -25.67 -34.31
CA ILE A 29 15.43 -25.49 -34.95
C ILE A 29 15.40 -24.19 -35.76
N GLU A 30 15.86 -23.08 -35.20
CA GLU A 30 15.97 -21.79 -35.91
C GLU A 30 16.93 -21.86 -37.10
N GLN A 31 18.04 -22.61 -36.97
CA GLN A 31 18.98 -22.82 -38.07
C GLN A 31 18.37 -23.68 -39.20
N ALA A 32 17.51 -24.64 -38.88
CA ALA A 32 16.79 -25.42 -39.89
C ALA A 32 15.70 -24.60 -40.59
N LEU A 33 14.97 -23.76 -39.84
CA LEU A 33 13.94 -22.86 -40.38
C LEU A 33 14.55 -21.84 -41.35
N SER A 34 15.64 -21.18 -40.96
CA SER A 34 16.35 -20.24 -41.84
C SER A 34 16.87 -20.88 -43.13
N ARG A 35 17.32 -22.13 -43.10
CA ARG A 35 17.73 -22.89 -44.30
C ARG A 35 16.57 -23.25 -45.22
N ILE A 36 15.37 -23.43 -44.68
CA ILE A 36 14.15 -23.68 -45.45
C ILE A 36 13.65 -22.39 -46.08
N GLU A 37 13.71 -21.26 -45.35
CA GLU A 37 13.22 -19.95 -45.79
C GLU A 37 14.13 -19.28 -46.84
N TYR A 38 15.45 -19.48 -46.78
CA TYR A 38 16.40 -18.89 -47.75
C TYR A 38 16.58 -19.71 -49.04
N GLY A 39 15.99 -20.90 -49.13
CA GLY A 39 16.06 -21.81 -50.29
C GLY A 39 15.09 -21.41 -51.42
N GLY A 40 15.26 -20.21 -51.97
CA GLY A 40 14.41 -19.67 -53.04
C GLY A 40 14.66 -20.27 -54.44
N SER A 41 13.69 -21.05 -54.92
CA SER A 41 13.21 -21.15 -56.32
C SER A 41 14.01 -21.79 -57.47
N THR A 42 15.25 -22.28 -57.33
CA THR A 42 15.97 -22.82 -58.53
C THR A 42 16.32 -24.31 -58.55
N TYR A 43 16.15 -25.06 -57.46
CA TYR A 43 16.27 -26.53 -57.42
C TYR A 43 15.28 -27.10 -56.40
N PRO A 44 14.86 -28.38 -56.48
CA PRO A 44 14.00 -28.97 -55.46
C PRO A 44 14.77 -29.01 -54.14
N THR A 45 14.58 -27.97 -53.33
CA THR A 45 15.19 -27.83 -52.01
C THR A 45 14.80 -29.07 -51.23
N ASN A 46 15.79 -29.87 -50.85
CA ASN A 46 15.57 -31.20 -50.30
C ASN A 46 15.18 -31.04 -48.83
N HIS A 47 14.01 -30.45 -48.57
CA HIS A 47 13.43 -30.22 -47.24
C HIS A 47 13.43 -31.52 -46.42
N LYS A 48 13.26 -32.66 -47.10
CA LYS A 48 13.34 -33.99 -46.50
C LYS A 48 14.72 -34.29 -45.92
N LEU A 49 15.80 -33.86 -46.59
CA LEU A 49 17.18 -34.02 -46.16
C LEU A 49 17.49 -33.09 -44.98
N ILE A 50 17.07 -31.82 -45.05
CA ILE A 50 17.20 -30.85 -43.94
C ILE A 50 16.47 -31.33 -42.69
N LEU A 51 15.23 -31.82 -42.84
CA LEU A 51 14.46 -32.39 -41.73
C LEU A 51 15.07 -33.69 -41.21
N SER A 52 15.69 -34.50 -42.07
CA SER A 52 16.39 -35.73 -41.64
C SER A 52 17.66 -35.42 -40.84
N GLU A 53 18.41 -34.38 -41.23
CA GLU A 53 19.58 -33.89 -40.49
C GLU A 53 19.19 -33.29 -39.15
N LEU A 54 18.15 -32.44 -39.12
CA LEU A 54 17.63 -31.89 -37.87
C LEU A 54 17.18 -33.00 -36.94
N ARG A 55 16.46 -34.01 -37.47
CA ARG A 55 16.02 -35.17 -36.69
C ARG A 55 17.20 -35.97 -36.14
N ALA A 56 18.27 -36.16 -36.92
CA ALA A 56 19.47 -36.85 -36.46
C ALA A 56 20.17 -36.06 -35.34
N LYS A 57 20.36 -34.75 -35.53
CA LYS A 57 20.97 -33.87 -34.53
C LYS A 57 20.16 -33.80 -33.23
N LEU A 58 18.83 -33.66 -33.31
CA LEU A 58 17.95 -33.66 -32.14
C LEU A 58 18.00 -34.99 -31.39
N LYS A 59 18.20 -36.11 -32.11
CA LYS A 59 18.36 -37.45 -31.52
C LYS A 59 19.71 -37.62 -30.82
N GLU A 60 20.76 -36.92 -31.25
CA GLU A 60 22.06 -36.87 -30.57
C GLU A 60 22.06 -35.93 -29.36
N ILE A 61 21.38 -34.79 -29.46
CA ILE A 61 21.30 -33.78 -28.39
C ILE A 61 20.45 -34.27 -27.21
N ALA A 62 19.46 -35.12 -27.46
CA ALA A 62 18.55 -35.61 -26.43
C ALA A 62 18.61 -37.13 -26.26
N PRO A 63 19.17 -37.65 -25.15
CA PRO A 63 18.60 -38.84 -24.57
C PRO A 63 17.24 -38.41 -24.00
N HIS A 64 16.18 -38.56 -24.80
CA HIS A 64 14.78 -38.33 -24.40
C HIS A 64 14.46 -39.05 -23.07
N SER A 65 15.11 -40.19 -22.85
CA SER A 65 15.05 -40.98 -21.62
C SER A 65 15.57 -40.26 -20.36
N GLN A 66 16.58 -39.39 -20.47
CA GLN A 66 17.14 -38.68 -19.30
C GLN A 66 16.23 -37.51 -18.88
N LEU A 67 15.60 -36.82 -19.84
CA LEU A 67 14.65 -35.74 -19.59
C LEU A 67 13.32 -36.30 -19.06
N GLU A 68 12.81 -37.36 -19.68
CA GLU A 68 11.60 -38.03 -19.22
C GLU A 68 11.78 -38.65 -17.82
N GLY A 69 12.97 -39.21 -17.54
CA GLY A 69 13.32 -39.69 -16.20
C GLY A 69 13.34 -38.59 -15.15
N ALA A 70 13.98 -37.46 -15.44
CA ALA A 70 14.03 -36.31 -14.53
C ALA A 70 12.64 -35.68 -14.29
N GLN A 71 11.83 -35.60 -15.34
CA GLN A 71 10.46 -35.10 -15.24
C GLN A 71 9.57 -36.05 -14.42
N LYS A 72 9.65 -37.37 -14.65
CA LYS A 72 8.94 -38.36 -13.83
C LYS A 72 9.38 -38.34 -12.37
N GLU A 73 10.68 -38.18 -12.10
CA GLU A 73 11.20 -38.00 -10.73
C GLU A 73 10.58 -36.78 -10.04
N LEU A 74 10.47 -35.66 -10.75
CA LEU A 74 9.85 -34.43 -10.24
C LEU A 74 8.35 -34.59 -10.02
N ASP A 75 7.62 -35.17 -10.97
CA ASP A 75 6.17 -35.39 -10.87
C ASP A 75 5.82 -36.34 -9.73
N VAL A 76 6.63 -37.39 -9.51
CA VAL A 76 6.47 -38.29 -8.36
C VAL A 76 6.74 -37.54 -7.05
N ALA A 77 7.72 -36.65 -6.99
CA ALA A 77 7.99 -35.84 -5.80
C ALA A 77 6.84 -34.82 -5.53
N LEU A 78 6.35 -34.15 -6.56
CA LEU A 78 5.23 -33.20 -6.48
C LEU A 78 3.92 -33.89 -6.10
N SER A 79 3.66 -35.11 -6.58
CA SER A 79 2.47 -35.88 -6.19
C SER A 79 2.43 -36.23 -4.70
N LYS A 80 3.60 -36.31 -4.05
CA LYS A 80 3.73 -36.57 -2.60
C LYS A 80 3.65 -35.29 -1.78
N TYR A 81 3.84 -34.12 -2.39
CA TYR A 81 3.85 -32.83 -1.71
C TYR A 81 2.53 -32.49 -1.00
N PRO A 82 1.33 -32.68 -1.60
CA PRO A 82 0.08 -32.44 -0.89
C PRO A 82 -0.08 -33.30 0.36
N LYS A 83 0.32 -34.58 0.29
CA LYS A 83 0.25 -35.49 1.45
C LYS A 83 1.25 -35.13 2.55
N LEU A 84 2.43 -34.66 2.15
CA LEU A 84 3.43 -34.12 3.08
C LEU A 84 2.97 -32.80 3.70
N LEU A 85 2.31 -31.94 2.93
CA LEU A 85 1.67 -30.72 3.44
C LEU A 85 0.57 -31.08 4.43
N GLU A 86 -0.32 -32.02 4.13
CA GLU A 86 -1.38 -32.44 5.05
C GLU A 86 -0.85 -33.11 6.32
N LYS A 87 0.29 -33.80 6.24
CA LYS A 87 0.94 -34.43 7.40
C LYS A 87 1.67 -33.42 8.29
N ASN A 88 2.20 -32.33 7.71
CA ASN A 88 2.98 -31.32 8.44
C ASN A 88 2.15 -30.09 8.85
N PHE A 89 1.11 -29.74 8.09
CA PHE A 89 0.11 -28.78 8.51
C PHE A 89 -0.90 -29.48 9.41
N THR A 90 -0.82 -29.19 10.70
CA THR A 90 -1.84 -29.57 11.66
C THR A 90 -3.17 -28.96 11.24
N ARG A 91 -4.07 -29.77 10.64
CA ARG A 91 -5.46 -29.37 10.33
C ARG A 91 -6.22 -28.87 11.58
N ASP A 92 -5.74 -29.27 12.75
CA ASP A 92 -6.24 -28.89 14.05
C ASP A 92 -5.24 -27.91 14.70
N ILE A 93 -5.54 -26.61 14.63
CA ILE A 93 -4.69 -25.53 15.16
C ILE A 93 -4.41 -25.71 16.66
N SER A 94 -5.32 -26.39 17.36
CA SER A 94 -5.22 -26.76 18.77
C SER A 94 -4.02 -27.66 19.08
N LYS A 95 -3.51 -28.41 18.10
CA LYS A 95 -2.33 -29.30 18.24
C LYS A 95 -1.01 -28.64 17.82
N ALA A 96 -1.06 -27.47 17.17
CA ALA A 96 0.13 -26.65 16.90
C ALA A 96 0.61 -25.90 18.14
N TYR A 97 -0.23 -25.84 19.19
CA TYR A 97 0.14 -25.41 20.53
C TYR A 97 1.14 -26.40 21.13
N ARG A 98 2.43 -26.20 20.86
CA ARG A 98 3.48 -26.65 21.77
C ARG A 98 3.56 -25.61 22.86
N ASN A 99 3.45 -26.02 24.14
CA ASN A 99 3.87 -25.18 25.26
C ASN A 99 5.38 -25.03 25.17
N VAL A 100 5.82 -24.11 24.32
CA VAL A 100 7.17 -23.60 24.31
C VAL A 100 7.14 -22.47 25.32
N ASP A 101 7.94 -22.59 26.39
CA ASP A 101 8.19 -21.48 27.30
C ASP A 101 8.97 -20.43 26.51
N PHE A 102 8.21 -19.56 25.86
CA PHE A 102 8.78 -18.40 25.22
C PHE A 102 9.10 -17.37 26.29
N ASP A 103 10.27 -16.77 26.17
CA ASP A 103 10.58 -15.57 26.93
C ASP A 103 9.50 -14.51 26.66
N ILE A 104 8.76 -14.18 27.72
CA ILE A 104 7.64 -13.24 27.71
C ILE A 104 8.08 -11.90 27.10
N HIS A 105 9.34 -11.49 27.35
CA HIS A 105 9.87 -10.26 26.77
C HIS A 105 10.00 -10.33 25.25
N THR A 106 10.55 -11.42 24.73
CA THR A 106 10.71 -11.63 23.28
C THR A 106 9.35 -11.71 22.57
N ILE A 107 8.35 -12.40 23.15
CA ILE A 107 6.99 -12.42 22.61
C ILE A 107 6.39 -11.01 22.58
N ASN A 108 6.48 -10.29 23.70
CA ASN A 108 5.94 -8.93 23.79
C ASN A 108 6.62 -8.00 22.78
N GLN A 109 7.92 -8.18 22.52
CA GLN A 109 8.65 -7.40 21.54
C GLN A 109 8.22 -7.70 20.09
N ILE A 110 7.96 -8.97 19.76
CA ILE A 110 7.46 -9.39 18.44
C ILE A 110 6.03 -8.86 18.22
N ILE A 111 5.17 -8.96 19.24
CA ILE A 111 3.79 -8.48 19.22
C ILE A 111 3.75 -6.94 19.08
N ALA A 112 4.56 -6.21 19.87
CA ALA A 112 4.66 -4.76 19.78
C ALA A 112 5.18 -4.31 18.40
N SER A 113 6.16 -5.02 17.84
CA SER A 113 6.70 -4.74 16.50
C SER A 113 5.67 -5.00 15.39
N HIS A 114 4.83 -6.02 15.54
CA HIS A 114 3.71 -6.30 14.62
C HIS A 114 2.65 -5.19 14.68
N PHE A 115 2.22 -4.79 15.88
CA PHE A 115 1.28 -3.69 16.05
C PHE A 115 1.82 -2.35 15.56
N TYR A 116 3.12 -2.10 15.71
CA TYR A 116 3.79 -0.93 15.14
C TYR A 116 3.77 -0.93 13.60
N ARG A 117 3.95 -2.10 12.96
CA ARG A 117 3.88 -2.25 11.50
C ARG A 117 2.45 -2.15 10.94
N CYS A 118 1.46 -2.53 11.74
CA CYS A 118 0.04 -2.50 11.38
C CYS A 118 -0.67 -1.20 11.81
N CYS A 119 0.08 -0.22 12.32
CA CYS A 119 -0.42 1.06 12.82
C CYS A 119 -1.47 0.95 13.95
N GLN A 120 -1.48 -0.17 14.70
CA GLN A 120 -2.33 -0.39 15.87
C GLN A 120 -1.58 -0.04 17.15
N PHE A 121 -1.27 1.25 17.29
CA PHE A 121 -0.35 1.75 18.31
C PHE A 121 -0.93 1.70 19.73
N ASP A 122 -2.25 1.68 19.85
CA ASP A 122 -3.02 1.64 21.08
C ASP A 122 -2.65 0.45 21.99
N VAL A 123 -2.26 -0.68 21.38
CA VAL A 123 -1.85 -1.91 22.09
C VAL A 123 -0.37 -1.87 22.47
N ALA A 124 0.49 -1.30 21.62
CA ALA A 124 1.93 -1.15 21.90
C ALA A 124 2.19 -0.13 23.03
N ILE A 125 1.39 0.95 23.08
CA ILE A 125 1.53 2.06 24.03
C ILE A 125 1.00 1.71 25.42
N LYS A 126 0.12 0.70 25.57
CA LYS A 126 -0.28 0.19 26.89
C LYS A 126 0.89 -0.31 27.74
N SER A 127 2.07 -0.49 27.15
CA SER A 127 3.36 -0.74 27.82
C SER A 127 3.99 0.52 28.46
N ARG A 128 3.31 1.68 28.39
CA ARG A 128 3.52 2.95 29.13
C ARG A 128 4.97 3.41 29.33
N ASN A 129 5.60 3.91 28.27
CA ASN A 129 6.71 4.86 28.44
C ASN A 129 6.84 5.87 27.28
N LEU A 130 5.73 6.50 26.91
CA LEU A 130 5.69 7.47 25.80
C LEU A 130 6.53 8.72 26.12
N GLU A 131 6.54 9.16 27.37
CA GLU A 131 7.31 10.33 27.82
C GLU A 131 8.83 10.09 27.72
N PHE A 132 9.30 8.90 28.10
CA PHE A 132 10.70 8.51 27.95
C PHE A 132 11.09 8.33 26.47
N ALA A 133 10.20 7.74 25.67
CA ALA A 133 10.44 7.57 24.23
C ALA A 133 10.53 8.93 23.51
N LEU A 134 9.66 9.88 23.85
CA LEU A 134 9.70 11.25 23.34
C LEU A 134 10.98 11.97 23.78
N SER A 135 11.33 11.89 25.06
CA SER A 135 12.57 12.49 25.59
C SER A 135 13.81 11.94 24.87
N TRP A 136 13.88 10.63 24.70
CA TRP A 136 14.97 9.99 23.96
C TRP A 136 14.99 10.42 22.49
N ALA A 137 13.85 10.41 21.81
CA ALA A 137 13.77 10.80 20.39
C ALA A 137 14.21 12.25 20.19
N SER A 138 13.75 13.19 21.02
CA SER A 138 14.16 14.59 20.94
C SER A 138 15.65 14.79 21.24
N ASN A 139 16.22 14.04 22.18
CA ASN A 139 17.67 14.08 22.45
C ASN A 139 18.51 13.52 21.28
N ASN A 140 17.93 12.65 20.44
CA ASN A 140 18.60 12.00 19.30
C ASN A 140 18.17 12.55 17.94
N HIS A 141 17.38 13.64 17.91
CA HIS A 141 16.76 14.24 16.70
C HIS A 141 17.72 14.34 15.51
N LYS A 142 18.94 14.86 15.73
CA LYS A 142 19.93 15.08 14.66
C LYS A 142 20.37 13.78 13.99
N GLN A 143 20.61 12.72 14.77
CA GLN A 143 21.01 11.41 14.23
C GLN A 143 19.84 10.70 13.55
N LEU A 144 18.65 10.75 14.15
CA LEU A 144 17.44 10.17 13.56
C LEU A 144 17.14 10.78 12.19
N LYS A 145 17.26 12.11 12.08
CA LYS A 145 17.07 12.83 10.82
C LYS A 145 18.13 12.49 9.77
N GLN A 146 19.40 12.33 10.16
CA GLN A 146 20.47 11.90 9.24
C GLN A 146 20.24 10.48 8.71
N ASN A 147 19.63 9.61 9.52
CA ASN A 147 19.30 8.24 9.15
C ASN A 147 17.94 8.10 8.43
N GLY A 148 17.23 9.22 8.19
CA GLY A 148 15.90 9.20 7.57
C GLY A 148 14.82 8.54 8.43
N SER A 149 14.96 8.58 9.76
CA SER A 149 14.00 7.97 10.68
C SER A 149 12.94 8.96 11.14
N ASP A 150 11.68 8.62 10.91
CA ASP A 150 10.51 9.44 11.28
C ASP A 150 9.94 9.09 12.67
N ILE A 151 10.73 8.42 13.50
CA ILE A 151 10.25 7.89 14.77
C ILE A 151 9.77 8.99 15.73
N GLU A 152 10.43 10.15 15.71
CA GLU A 152 10.05 11.30 16.53
C GLU A 152 8.69 11.87 16.13
N LEU A 153 8.43 11.97 14.82
CA LEU A 153 7.12 12.38 14.31
C LEU A 153 6.04 11.37 14.72
N LYS A 154 6.33 10.07 14.60
CA LYS A 154 5.39 9.01 14.99
C LYS A 154 5.05 9.10 16.47
N LEU A 155 6.04 9.30 17.34
CA LEU A 155 5.81 9.48 18.78
C LEU A 155 4.97 10.73 19.10
N HIS A 156 5.24 11.85 18.42
CA HIS A 156 4.41 13.05 18.57
C HIS A 156 2.97 12.85 18.05
N GLY A 157 2.78 12.08 16.97
CA GLY A 157 1.46 11.71 16.48
C GLY A 157 0.66 10.91 17.50
N LEU A 158 1.32 10.00 18.23
CA LEU A 158 0.70 9.22 19.30
C LEU A 158 0.30 10.10 20.49
N GLN A 159 1.19 10.98 20.93
CA GLN A 159 0.88 11.93 22.00
C GLN A 159 -0.26 12.88 21.62
N PHE A 160 -0.33 13.28 20.36
CA PHE A 160 -1.43 14.09 19.84
C PHE A 160 -2.78 13.37 19.97
N VAL A 161 -2.86 12.10 19.55
CA VAL A 161 -4.09 11.29 19.65
C VAL A 161 -4.49 11.07 21.11
N GLU A 162 -3.55 10.81 22.01
CA GLU A 162 -3.83 10.68 23.45
C GLU A 162 -4.41 11.98 24.03
N ILE A 163 -3.82 13.13 23.70
CA ILE A 163 -4.35 14.44 24.13
C ILE A 163 -5.73 14.70 23.53
N LEU A 164 -5.96 14.30 22.27
CA LEU A 164 -7.24 14.46 21.59
C LEU A 164 -8.34 13.65 22.30
N GLN A 165 -8.04 12.40 22.68
CA GLN A 165 -8.97 11.50 23.35
C GLN A 165 -9.24 11.88 24.82
N GLU A 166 -8.19 12.23 25.58
CA GLU A 166 -8.32 12.45 27.02
C GLU A 166 -8.60 13.91 27.40
N ARG A 167 -8.08 14.85 26.63
CA ARG A 167 -8.00 16.28 27.03
C ARG A 167 -8.73 17.21 26.06
N GLY A 168 -9.25 16.69 24.96
CA GLY A 168 -10.07 17.40 24.00
C GLY A 168 -9.28 18.15 22.92
N ARG A 169 -10.02 18.58 21.89
CA ARG A 169 -9.49 19.10 20.61
C ARG A 169 -8.60 20.33 20.76
N ASP A 170 -8.96 21.28 21.60
CA ASP A 170 -8.20 22.54 21.74
C ASP A 170 -6.78 22.32 22.27
N LYS A 171 -6.63 21.38 23.22
CA LYS A 171 -5.31 21.02 23.78
C LYS A 171 -4.49 20.23 22.78
N ALA A 172 -5.11 19.35 22.01
CA ALA A 172 -4.44 18.60 20.95
C ALA A 172 -3.94 19.55 19.84
N LEU A 173 -4.77 20.50 19.40
CA LEU A 173 -4.37 21.51 18.42
C LEU A 173 -3.26 22.43 18.95
N LYS A 174 -3.31 22.82 20.22
CA LYS A 174 -2.22 23.58 20.86
C LYS A 174 -0.91 22.78 20.84
N TYR A 175 -0.96 21.49 21.18
CA TYR A 175 0.19 20.58 21.13
C TYR A 175 0.77 20.45 19.73
N ALA A 176 -0.09 20.20 18.73
CA ALA A 176 0.31 20.07 17.32
C ALA A 176 1.03 21.32 16.82
N ARG A 177 0.46 22.52 17.07
CA ARG A 177 1.08 23.79 16.65
C ARG A 177 2.45 24.01 17.28
N THR A 178 2.68 23.53 18.51
CA THR A 178 3.97 23.71 19.19
C THR A 178 5.03 22.70 18.76
N LEU A 179 4.67 21.43 18.60
CA LEU A 179 5.66 20.35 18.47
C LEU A 179 5.69 19.69 17.09
N LEU A 180 4.63 19.80 16.28
CA LEU A 180 4.59 19.21 14.93
C LEU A 180 5.05 20.19 13.84
N THR A 181 5.04 21.50 14.10
CA THR A 181 5.47 22.54 13.16
C THR A 181 6.87 22.30 12.55
N PRO A 182 7.90 21.85 13.29
CA PRO A 182 9.23 21.57 12.72
C PRO A 182 9.26 20.42 11.70
N PHE A 183 8.27 19.52 11.73
CA PHE A 183 8.18 18.37 10.82
C PHE A 183 7.38 18.68 9.55
N ALA A 184 6.73 19.85 9.51
CA ALA A 184 5.86 20.29 8.42
C ALA A 184 6.55 20.18 7.05
N SER A 185 7.78 20.67 6.91
CA SER A 185 8.46 20.73 5.60
C SER A 185 8.58 19.38 4.89
N ASN A 186 8.66 18.28 5.66
CA ASN A 186 8.95 16.96 5.12
C ASN A 186 7.78 15.98 5.27
N HIS A 187 6.83 16.24 6.18
CA HIS A 187 5.77 15.29 6.55
C HIS A 187 4.36 15.89 6.55
N MET A 188 4.11 16.95 5.78
CA MET A 188 2.79 17.61 5.73
C MET A 188 1.62 16.64 5.54
N ALA A 189 1.76 15.64 4.66
CA ALA A 189 0.69 14.70 4.36
C ALA A 189 0.31 13.81 5.55
N GLU A 190 1.28 13.40 6.37
CA GLU A 190 1.02 12.61 7.58
C GLU A 190 0.42 13.48 8.69
N ILE A 191 0.89 14.73 8.83
CA ILE A 191 0.34 15.65 9.82
C ILE A 191 -1.11 16.04 9.46
N GLN A 192 -1.41 16.24 8.18
CA GLN A 192 -2.79 16.50 7.72
C GLN A 192 -3.74 15.34 8.04
N LYS A 193 -3.29 14.09 7.94
CA LYS A 193 -4.09 12.92 8.32
C LYS A 193 -4.42 12.89 9.82
N LEU A 194 -3.50 13.34 10.68
CA LEU A 194 -3.76 13.46 12.12
C LEU A 194 -4.81 14.53 12.44
N MET A 195 -4.95 15.55 11.58
CA MET A 195 -5.91 16.64 11.78
C MET A 195 -7.30 16.37 11.18
N ALA A 196 -7.49 15.24 10.48
CA ALA A 196 -8.79 14.86 9.92
C ALA A 196 -9.75 14.45 11.06
N PRO A 197 -10.94 15.06 11.15
CA PRO A 197 -11.83 14.91 12.31
C PRO A 197 -12.35 13.49 12.52
N ASP A 198 -12.52 12.70 11.45
CA ASP A 198 -13.14 11.37 11.54
C ASP A 198 -12.38 10.32 10.72
N SER A 199 -12.29 9.10 11.25
CA SER A 199 -11.73 7.96 10.53
C SER A 199 -12.56 7.68 9.27
N PRO A 200 -11.95 7.67 8.07
CA PRO A 200 -12.66 7.34 6.83
C PRO A 200 -13.38 5.99 6.89
N LEU A 201 -12.80 5.02 7.61
CA LEU A 201 -13.42 3.71 7.82
C LEU A 201 -14.66 3.80 8.71
N SER A 202 -14.59 4.57 9.81
CA SER A 202 -15.73 4.78 10.71
C SER A 202 -16.89 5.45 9.99
N VAL A 203 -16.59 6.53 9.26
CA VAL A 203 -17.55 7.26 8.43
C VAL A 203 -18.17 6.34 7.38
N THR A 204 -17.35 5.57 6.66
CA THR A 204 -17.83 4.66 5.59
C THR A 204 -18.73 3.57 6.16
N ILE A 205 -18.39 2.99 7.31
CA ILE A 205 -19.22 1.99 7.98
C ILE A 205 -20.54 2.62 8.44
N ALA A 206 -20.50 3.80 9.07
CA ALA A 206 -21.70 4.47 9.55
C ALA A 206 -22.66 4.85 8.41
N ALA A 207 -22.15 5.47 7.35
CA ALA A 207 -22.92 5.78 6.14
C ALA A 207 -23.45 4.50 5.48
N GLY A 208 -22.63 3.44 5.43
CA GLY A 208 -23.02 2.14 4.90
C GLY A 208 -24.16 1.50 5.69
N VAL A 209 -24.09 1.51 7.02
CA VAL A 209 -25.15 0.99 7.91
C VAL A 209 -26.45 1.77 7.72
N GLN A 210 -26.38 3.09 7.52
CA GLN A 210 -27.55 3.93 7.27
C GLN A 210 -28.17 3.66 5.89
N GLY A 211 -27.34 3.47 4.85
CA GLY A 211 -27.80 3.19 3.49
C GLY A 211 -28.25 1.75 3.22
N LEU A 212 -27.74 0.78 4.00
CA LEU A 212 -27.95 -0.65 3.78
C LEU A 212 -29.44 -1.06 3.72
N PRO A 213 -30.34 -0.59 4.60
CA PRO A 213 -31.76 -0.93 4.52
C PRO A 213 -32.42 -0.54 3.19
N THR A 214 -32.04 0.63 2.65
CA THR A 214 -32.54 1.12 1.36
C THR A 214 -32.01 0.27 0.21
N LEU A 215 -30.72 -0.09 0.24
CA LEU A 215 -30.10 -0.98 -0.75
C LEU A 215 -30.73 -2.38 -0.74
N LEU A 216 -31.01 -2.95 0.43
CA LEU A 216 -31.68 -4.25 0.55
C LEU A 216 -33.11 -4.21 -0.01
N LYS A 217 -33.87 -3.16 0.27
CA LYS A 217 -35.21 -2.95 -0.33
C LYS A 217 -35.12 -2.84 -1.85
N LEU A 218 -34.17 -2.07 -2.36
CA LEU A 218 -33.93 -1.94 -3.79
C LEU A 218 -33.61 -3.29 -4.42
N MET A 219 -32.71 -4.08 -3.82
CA MET A 219 -32.37 -5.42 -4.30
C MET A 219 -33.59 -6.34 -4.41
N ASN A 220 -34.50 -6.28 -3.44
CA ASN A 220 -35.74 -7.08 -3.44
C ASN A 220 -36.76 -6.62 -4.51
N VAL A 221 -36.87 -5.32 -4.78
CA VAL A 221 -37.74 -4.80 -5.85
C VAL A 221 -37.15 -5.13 -7.23
N MET A 222 -35.83 -5.14 -7.33
CA MET A 222 -35.11 -5.26 -8.59
C MET A 222 -34.77 -6.71 -8.98
N THR A 223 -35.13 -7.71 -8.16
CA THR A 223 -34.69 -9.12 -8.31
C THR A 223 -35.16 -9.80 -9.62
N GLY A 224 -36.01 -9.16 -10.43
CA GLY A 224 -36.44 -9.63 -11.75
C GLY A 224 -36.15 -8.69 -12.92
N LYS A 225 -35.53 -7.52 -12.69
CA LYS A 225 -35.44 -6.41 -13.66
C LYS A 225 -34.02 -6.17 -14.18
N LYS A 226 -33.26 -7.24 -14.41
CA LYS A 226 -31.82 -7.15 -14.71
C LYS A 226 -31.48 -6.31 -15.95
N GLN A 227 -32.32 -6.38 -16.98
CA GLN A 227 -32.17 -5.59 -18.21
C GLN A 227 -32.37 -4.07 -17.99
N GLU A 228 -33.21 -3.67 -17.02
CA GLU A 228 -33.58 -2.26 -16.81
C GLU A 228 -32.48 -1.46 -16.09
N TRP A 229 -31.66 -2.11 -15.25
CA TRP A 229 -30.64 -1.41 -14.46
C TRP A 229 -29.21 -1.54 -14.97
N GLN A 230 -28.90 -2.50 -15.85
CA GLN A 230 -27.59 -2.61 -16.52
C GLN A 230 -27.10 -1.29 -17.16
N PRO A 231 -27.96 -0.45 -17.78
CA PRO A 231 -27.52 0.83 -18.33
C PRO A 231 -27.54 2.01 -17.34
N MET A 232 -27.94 1.81 -16.08
CA MET A 232 -28.03 2.91 -15.11
C MET A 232 -26.64 3.26 -14.54
N GLU A 233 -26.23 4.51 -14.70
CA GLU A 233 -25.00 5.05 -14.09
C GLU A 233 -25.18 5.45 -12.61
N GLN A 234 -26.43 5.59 -12.16
CA GLN A 234 -26.79 6.06 -10.83
C GLN A 234 -27.88 5.19 -10.19
N LEU A 235 -27.95 5.21 -8.86
CA LEU A 235 -28.97 4.50 -8.10
C LEU A 235 -30.35 5.13 -8.40
N PRO A 236 -31.41 4.34 -8.67
CA PRO A 236 -32.74 4.87 -9.02
C PRO A 236 -33.50 5.51 -7.84
N LEU A 237 -32.88 5.55 -6.65
CA LEU A 237 -33.43 6.17 -5.45
C LEU A 237 -32.34 7.01 -4.78
N PRO A 238 -32.68 8.22 -4.26
CA PRO A 238 -31.79 8.97 -3.42
C PRO A 238 -31.53 8.20 -2.12
N MET A 239 -30.26 8.13 -1.72
CA MET A 239 -29.87 7.67 -0.39
C MET A 239 -29.80 8.90 0.50
N ASP A 240 -30.81 9.08 1.35
CA ASP A 240 -30.84 10.15 2.33
C ASP A 240 -29.82 9.83 3.45
N LEU A 241 -28.58 10.24 3.21
CA LEU A 241 -27.55 10.30 4.24
C LEU A 241 -27.62 11.67 4.91
N ASP A 242 -27.58 11.69 6.24
CA ASP A 242 -27.57 12.92 7.02
C ASP A 242 -26.38 13.82 6.66
N ARG A 243 -26.47 15.13 6.97
CA ARG A 243 -25.43 16.13 6.65
C ARG A 243 -24.05 15.76 7.17
N GLU A 244 -23.97 14.95 8.22
CA GLU A 244 -22.72 14.44 8.79
C GLU A 244 -21.92 13.53 7.83
N PHE A 245 -22.57 12.96 6.81
CA PHE A 245 -21.93 12.13 5.78
C PHE A 245 -21.65 12.89 4.47
N GLN A 246 -21.94 14.20 4.43
CA GLN A 246 -21.72 15.04 3.26
C GLN A 246 -20.35 15.71 3.34
N PHE A 247 -19.34 15.05 2.77
CA PHE A 247 -17.98 15.57 2.76
C PHE A 247 -17.75 16.47 1.55
N HIS A 248 -17.53 17.75 1.80
CA HIS A 248 -16.84 18.62 0.85
C HIS A 248 -15.34 18.38 1.00
N SER A 249 -14.54 18.71 -0.01
CA SER A 249 -13.07 18.59 0.08
C SER A 249 -12.57 19.37 1.30
N ILE A 250 -12.10 18.65 2.32
CA ILE A 250 -11.64 19.26 3.59
C ILE A 250 -10.26 19.85 3.35
N PHE A 251 -10.17 21.18 3.39
CA PHE A 251 -8.88 21.87 3.45
C PHE A 251 -8.48 22.12 4.90
N VAL A 252 -7.27 21.73 5.29
CA VAL A 252 -6.66 22.14 6.56
C VAL A 252 -5.52 23.10 6.25
N CYS A 253 -5.59 24.31 6.79
CA CYS A 253 -4.58 25.32 6.52
C CYS A 253 -3.23 24.87 7.07
N PRO A 254 -2.21 24.73 6.21
CA PRO A 254 -0.96 24.11 6.64
C PRO A 254 -0.05 25.06 7.46
N VAL A 255 -0.50 26.31 7.69
CA VAL A 255 0.17 27.31 8.54
C VAL A 255 -0.48 27.42 9.92
N SER A 256 -1.81 27.51 9.97
CA SER A 256 -2.55 27.63 11.24
C SER A 256 -2.99 26.29 11.81
N TRP A 257 -2.99 25.25 10.98
CA TRP A 257 -3.47 23.91 11.29
C TRP A 257 -4.97 23.87 11.59
N ASP A 258 -5.69 24.89 11.12
CA ASP A 258 -7.13 25.01 11.28
C ASP A 258 -7.83 24.46 10.04
N GLN A 259 -8.81 23.58 10.26
CA GLN A 259 -9.74 23.15 9.23
C GLN A 259 -10.50 24.37 8.69
N ALA A 260 -10.60 24.46 7.36
CA ALA A 260 -11.40 25.48 6.71
C ALA A 260 -12.89 25.31 7.06
N SER A 261 -13.56 26.43 7.24
CA SER A 261 -15.00 26.53 7.51
C SER A 261 -15.61 27.67 6.68
N GLU A 262 -16.93 27.83 6.71
CA GLU A 262 -17.59 28.98 6.06
C GLU A 262 -17.07 30.32 6.61
N GLU A 263 -16.76 30.40 7.90
CA GLU A 263 -16.21 31.61 8.54
C GLU A 263 -14.71 31.80 8.26
N ASN A 264 -13.98 30.71 8.07
CA ASN A 264 -12.54 30.69 7.80
C ASN A 264 -12.22 29.89 6.52
N PRO A 265 -12.64 30.39 5.35
CA PRO A 265 -12.56 29.63 4.11
C PRO A 265 -11.12 29.45 3.63
N PRO A 266 -10.88 28.45 2.76
CA PRO A 266 -9.63 28.32 2.03
C PRO A 266 -9.52 29.47 1.02
N ILE A 267 -8.34 30.07 0.98
CA ILE A 267 -7.98 31.17 0.10
C ILE A 267 -6.80 30.75 -0.76
N TRP A 268 -6.99 30.87 -2.06
CA TRP A 268 -6.01 30.58 -3.10
C TRP A 268 -5.10 31.78 -3.36
N LEU A 269 -3.79 31.53 -3.34
CA LEU A 269 -2.76 32.47 -3.75
C LEU A 269 -2.40 32.20 -5.21
N SER A 270 -2.03 33.23 -5.98
CA SER A 270 -1.73 33.07 -7.41
C SER A 270 -0.46 32.25 -7.70
N CYS A 271 0.35 31.92 -6.69
CA CYS A 271 1.40 30.90 -6.80
C CYS A 271 0.89 29.45 -6.75
N GLY A 272 -0.41 29.22 -6.55
CA GLY A 272 -1.02 27.89 -6.48
C GLY A 272 -1.15 27.31 -5.07
N HIS A 273 -0.53 27.92 -4.05
CA HIS A 273 -0.72 27.50 -2.65
C HIS A 273 -2.06 28.00 -2.09
N VAL A 274 -2.58 27.27 -1.11
CA VAL A 274 -3.84 27.60 -0.43
C VAL A 274 -3.56 27.78 1.06
N LEU A 275 -4.13 28.83 1.65
CA LEU A 275 -4.10 29.15 3.08
C LEU A 275 -5.50 29.52 3.53
N ASN A 276 -5.85 29.41 4.82
CA ASN A 276 -7.14 29.91 5.28
C ASN A 276 -7.15 31.44 5.50
N LYS A 277 -8.35 32.02 5.51
CA LYS A 277 -8.59 33.45 5.70
C LYS A 277 -7.90 34.03 6.93
N GLN A 278 -7.98 33.36 8.07
CA GLN A 278 -7.36 33.82 9.31
C GLN A 278 -5.82 33.84 9.22
N SER A 279 -5.20 32.85 8.58
CA SER A 279 -3.74 32.84 8.36
C SER A 279 -3.31 34.02 7.49
N ILE A 280 -4.00 34.29 6.39
CA ILE A 280 -3.70 35.43 5.51
C ILE A 280 -3.86 36.75 6.28
N THR A 281 -4.94 36.90 7.05
CA THR A 281 -5.22 38.09 7.86
C THR A 281 -4.11 38.34 8.90
N LYS A 282 -3.63 37.28 9.56
CA LYS A 282 -2.50 37.36 10.51
C LYS A 282 -1.18 37.70 9.80
N LEU A 283 -0.90 37.07 8.65
CA LEU A 283 0.31 37.30 7.86
C LEU A 283 0.37 38.73 7.31
N SER A 284 -0.77 39.31 6.93
CA SER A 284 -0.89 40.71 6.48
C SER A 284 -1.00 41.71 7.64
N LYS A 285 -0.87 41.26 8.90
CA LYS A 285 -1.04 42.07 10.13
C LYS A 285 -2.34 42.88 10.13
N ASN A 286 -3.44 42.25 9.73
CA ASN A 286 -4.78 42.85 9.62
C ASN A 286 -4.88 44.04 8.65
N ASN A 287 -3.95 44.17 7.70
CA ASN A 287 -3.99 45.20 6.67
C ASN A 287 -4.09 44.53 5.28
N SER A 288 -5.16 44.80 4.55
CA SER A 288 -5.45 44.16 3.26
C SER A 288 -4.50 44.55 2.12
N THR A 289 -3.87 45.72 2.22
CA THR A 289 -2.90 46.24 1.23
C THR A 289 -1.45 45.98 1.62
N ARG A 290 -1.22 45.43 2.82
CA ARG A 290 0.14 45.08 3.25
C ARG A 290 0.56 43.78 2.56
N PRO A 291 1.69 43.76 1.83
CA PRO A 291 2.21 42.54 1.25
C PRO A 291 2.69 41.56 2.33
N PHE A 292 2.46 40.27 2.10
CA PHE A 292 2.96 39.17 2.92
C PHE A 292 3.59 38.09 2.04
N LYS A 293 4.54 37.33 2.59
CA LYS A 293 5.19 36.21 1.89
C LYS A 293 4.39 34.93 2.04
N CYS A 294 4.30 34.15 0.96
CA CYS A 294 3.80 32.79 1.06
C CYS A 294 4.73 31.94 1.95
N PRO A 295 4.21 31.13 2.88
CA PRO A 295 5.05 30.27 3.72
C PRO A 295 5.75 29.12 2.98
N TYR A 296 5.31 28.80 1.76
CA TYR A 296 5.84 27.69 0.96
C TYR A 296 6.73 28.14 -0.21
N CYS A 297 6.72 29.43 -0.58
CA CYS A 297 7.46 29.93 -1.74
C CYS A 297 7.87 31.39 -1.56
N PRO A 298 8.85 31.91 -2.32
CA PRO A 298 9.36 33.27 -2.13
C PRO A 298 8.41 34.38 -2.62
N SER A 299 7.24 34.02 -3.17
CA SER A 299 6.28 34.96 -3.75
C SER A 299 5.58 35.80 -2.67
N GLU A 300 5.35 37.08 -2.97
CA GLU A 300 4.65 38.04 -2.11
C GLU A 300 3.27 38.39 -2.68
N PHE A 301 2.31 38.60 -1.78
CA PHE A 301 0.91 38.84 -2.13
C PHE A 301 0.28 39.88 -1.21
N GLU A 302 -0.70 40.61 -1.72
CA GLU A 302 -1.63 41.40 -0.91
C GLU A 302 -2.90 40.59 -0.65
N ALA A 303 -3.47 40.69 0.55
CA ALA A 303 -4.64 39.90 0.92
C ALA A 303 -5.86 40.19 0.00
N GLY A 304 -5.96 41.41 -0.54
CA GLY A 304 -7.01 41.78 -1.51
C GLY A 304 -6.89 41.10 -2.88
N GLN A 305 -5.72 40.56 -3.23
CA GLN A 305 -5.48 39.89 -4.51
C GLN A 305 -5.73 38.37 -4.44
N CYS A 306 -5.84 37.82 -3.22
CA CYS A 306 -6.11 36.40 -3.01
C CYS A 306 -7.60 36.09 -3.23
N ARG A 307 -7.91 34.89 -3.73
CA ARG A 307 -9.29 34.52 -4.08
C ARG A 307 -9.81 33.41 -3.17
N HIS A 308 -11.08 33.49 -2.80
CA HIS A 308 -11.73 32.37 -2.12
C HIS A 308 -11.76 31.15 -3.03
N LEU A 309 -11.39 30.00 -2.48
CA LEU A 309 -11.53 28.71 -3.14
C LEU A 309 -12.86 28.09 -2.67
N TYR A 310 -13.71 27.72 -3.62
CA TYR A 310 -14.97 27.02 -3.36
C TYR A 310 -14.79 25.54 -3.73
N PHE A 311 -15.28 24.64 -2.88
CA PHE A 311 -15.30 23.18 -3.09
C PHE A 311 -16.72 22.69 -3.31
#